data_AF-A0A4U0GSA3-F1
#
_entry.id   AF-A0A4U0GSA3-F1
#
_cell.length_a   1.000
_cell.length_b   1.000
_cell.length_c   1.000
_cell.angle_alpha   90.00
_cell.angle_beta   90.00
_cell.angle_gamma   90.00
#
_symmetry.space_group_name_H-M   'P 1'
#
loop_
_entity.id
_entity.type
_entity.pdbx_description
1 polymer ?
#
loop_
_entity_poly.entity_id
_entity_poly.type
_entity_poly.pdbx_seq_one_letter_code
_entity_poly.pdbx_strand_id
1 'polypeptide(L)'
;MKKISALSVLLIAASLLTAVPASAGSVTIDTQGRVTISDHERTVLRNYYQQEQSDHGKAKDKKLNKGMEKRLASGKGLPPGWQKKMSRGDVVPSDIWRYHEPLPSSIIRRLPPQPEGVVTVRIDNQVVRVIEATHVLLDAFDLY
;
A
#
# COMPACT_ATOMS: atom_id res chain seq x y z
N MET A 1 52.81 -28.95 39.68
CA MET A 1 51.54 -28.19 39.65
C MET A 1 51.36 -27.63 38.25
N LYS A 2 50.40 -28.15 37.47
CA LYS A 2 50.16 -27.79 36.06
C LYS A 2 49.35 -26.49 35.98
N LYS A 3 49.80 -25.52 35.19
CA LYS A 3 48.94 -24.42 34.70
C LYS A 3 48.91 -24.52 33.17
N ILE A 4 47.74 -24.79 32.62
CA ILE A 4 47.49 -24.82 31.18
C ILE A 4 46.75 -23.51 30.88
N SER A 5 47.42 -22.57 30.22
CA SER A 5 46.75 -21.41 29.61
C SER A 5 46.21 -21.83 28.26
N ALA A 6 44.88 -21.90 28.12
CA ALA A 6 44.20 -21.94 26.85
C ALA A 6 43.42 -20.62 26.71
N LEU A 7 43.89 -19.76 25.82
CA LEU A 7 43.25 -18.50 25.44
C LEU A 7 42.90 -18.61 23.95
N SER A 8 41.72 -18.08 23.57
CA SER A 8 41.09 -18.10 22.22
C SER A 8 40.23 -19.37 22.01
N VAL A 9 38.96 -19.29 21.63
CA VAL A 9 38.38 -18.46 20.56
C VAL A 9 36.95 -18.02 20.92
N LEU A 10 36.71 -16.75 20.64
CA LEU A 10 35.46 -16.02 20.65
C LEU A 10 34.53 -16.54 19.54
N LEU A 11 33.34 -17.02 19.88
CA LEU A 11 32.27 -17.30 18.92
C LEU A 11 30.98 -16.68 19.46
N ILE A 12 30.78 -15.42 19.08
CA ILE A 12 29.53 -14.69 19.29
C ILE A 12 28.53 -15.27 18.29
N ALA A 13 27.69 -16.19 18.74
CA ALA A 13 26.51 -16.59 17.98
C ALA A 13 25.45 -15.48 18.13
N ALA A 14 25.55 -14.44 17.29
CA ALA A 14 24.47 -13.48 17.09
C ALA A 14 23.39 -14.13 16.22
N SER A 15 22.57 -15.00 16.81
CA SER A 15 21.35 -15.48 16.17
C SER A 15 20.33 -14.34 16.22
N LEU A 16 20.26 -13.60 15.13
CA LEU A 16 19.29 -12.54 14.89
C LEU A 16 17.88 -13.11 15.03
N LEU A 17 17.16 -12.64 16.06
CA LEU A 17 15.78 -12.98 16.35
C LEU A 17 14.89 -12.44 15.22
N THR A 18 14.56 -13.27 14.23
CA THR A 18 13.50 -12.92 13.26
C THR A 18 12.16 -13.33 13.86
N ALA A 19 11.61 -12.45 14.68
CA ALA A 19 10.22 -12.57 15.09
C ALA A 19 9.34 -12.47 13.84
N VAL A 20 8.65 -13.57 13.50
CA VAL A 20 7.55 -13.57 12.55
C VAL A 20 6.30 -13.15 13.35
N PRO A 21 5.74 -11.95 13.19
CA PRO A 21 4.46 -11.66 13.81
C PRO A 21 3.35 -12.24 12.92
N ALA A 22 2.95 -13.48 13.24
CA ALA A 22 1.66 -14.00 12.84
C ALA A 22 0.68 -13.78 14.00
N SER A 23 -0.12 -12.71 13.95
CA SER A 23 -1.40 -12.66 14.67
C SER A 23 -2.29 -11.55 14.12
N ALA A 24 -3.57 -11.86 14.00
CA ALA A 24 -4.64 -11.02 13.53
C ALA A 24 -4.66 -9.64 14.23
N GLY A 25 -4.79 -8.57 13.45
CA GLY A 25 -5.05 -7.23 13.96
C GLY A 25 -3.84 -6.31 14.10
N SER A 26 -2.66 -6.67 13.58
CA SER A 26 -1.49 -5.80 13.62
C SER A 26 -1.39 -4.92 12.37
N VAL A 27 -1.42 -3.61 12.61
CA VAL A 27 -0.97 -2.59 11.65
C VAL A 27 0.38 -3.02 11.07
N THR A 28 0.50 -3.04 9.74
CA THR A 28 1.80 -3.37 9.11
C THR A 28 2.73 -2.17 9.27
N ILE A 29 3.80 -2.39 10.05
CA ILE A 29 4.81 -1.39 10.33
C ILE A 29 6.11 -1.79 9.65
N ASP A 30 6.70 -0.89 8.86
CA ASP A 30 8.01 -1.12 8.24
C ASP A 30 9.16 -1.03 9.26
N THR A 31 10.38 -1.33 8.82
CA THR A 31 11.58 -1.32 9.68
C THR A 31 11.89 0.04 10.30
N GLN A 32 11.22 1.10 9.87
CA GLN A 32 11.36 2.48 10.36
C GLN A 32 10.16 2.92 11.21
N GLY A 33 9.27 2.00 11.59
CA GLY A 33 8.13 2.34 12.46
C GLY A 33 6.94 2.94 11.72
N ARG A 34 6.90 2.88 10.38
CA ARG A 34 5.84 3.55 9.60
C ARG A 34 4.71 2.61 9.23
N VAL A 35 3.48 3.12 9.30
CA VAL A 35 2.28 2.43 8.81
C VAL A 35 2.36 2.26 7.29
N THR A 36 2.32 1.03 6.82
CA THR A 36 2.44 0.68 5.40
C THR A 36 1.32 -0.25 4.95
N ILE A 37 1.15 -0.39 3.64
CA ILE A 37 0.30 -1.41 3.03
C ILE A 37 1.19 -2.63 2.79
N SER A 38 0.92 -3.73 3.49
CA SER A 38 1.68 -4.98 3.36
C SER A 38 1.61 -5.57 1.95
N ASP A 39 2.56 -6.44 1.61
CA ASP A 39 2.52 -7.17 0.33
C ASP A 39 1.24 -8.00 0.18
N HIS A 40 0.75 -8.60 1.27
CA HIS A 40 -0.51 -9.32 1.25
C HIS A 40 -1.69 -8.41 0.89
N GLU A 41 -1.81 -7.24 1.54
CA GLU A 41 -2.83 -6.24 1.21
C GLU A 41 -2.73 -5.80 -0.25
N ARG A 42 -1.50 -5.53 -0.74
CA ARG A 42 -1.24 -5.16 -2.13
C ARG A 42 -1.70 -6.24 -3.11
N THR A 43 -1.38 -7.50 -2.83
CA THR A 43 -1.82 -8.64 -3.65
C THR A 43 -3.35 -8.75 -3.69
N VAL A 44 -4.00 -8.67 -2.52
CA VAL A 44 -5.46 -8.76 -2.40
C VAL A 44 -6.15 -7.66 -3.19
N LEU A 45 -5.70 -6.41 -3.05
CA LEU A 45 -6.24 -5.25 -3.75
C LEU A 45 -5.98 -5.30 -5.26
N ARG A 46 -4.76 -5.67 -5.67
CA ARG A 46 -4.40 -5.79 -7.09
C ARG A 46 -5.25 -6.84 -7.78
N ASN A 47 -5.37 -8.04 -7.20
CA ASN A 47 -6.16 -9.11 -7.77
C ASN A 47 -7.63 -8.71 -7.90
N TYR A 48 -8.19 -8.04 -6.89
CA TYR A 48 -9.57 -7.56 -6.93
C TYR A 48 -9.81 -6.60 -8.12
N TYR A 49 -9.00 -5.55 -8.26
CA TYR A 49 -9.21 -4.54 -9.30
C TYR A 49 -8.78 -5.01 -10.70
N GLN A 50 -7.85 -5.96 -10.82
CA GLN A 50 -7.53 -6.60 -12.09
C GLN A 50 -8.66 -7.50 -12.57
N GLN A 51 -9.26 -8.28 -11.65
CA GLN A 51 -10.42 -9.12 -11.98
C GLN A 51 -11.61 -8.25 -12.40
N GLU A 52 -11.92 -7.20 -11.65
CA GLU A 52 -13.02 -6.26 -11.96
C GLU A 52 -12.89 -5.67 -13.37
N GLN A 53 -11.69 -5.25 -13.76
CA GLN A 53 -11.42 -4.78 -15.13
C GLN A 53 -11.59 -5.89 -16.19
N SER A 54 -11.16 -7.12 -15.89
CA SER A 54 -11.26 -8.23 -16.83
C SER A 54 -12.70 -8.68 -17.07
N ASP A 55 -13.54 -8.64 -16.03
CA ASP A 55 -14.96 -8.99 -16.09
C ASP A 55 -15.75 -7.95 -16.90
N HIS A 56 -15.36 -6.67 -16.80
CA HIS A 56 -15.93 -5.60 -17.64
C HIS A 56 -15.31 -5.55 -19.06
N GLY A 57 -14.20 -6.26 -19.29
CA GLY A 57 -13.40 -6.24 -20.52
C GLY A 57 -13.62 -7.41 -21.48
N LYS A 58 -14.51 -8.37 -21.17
CA LYS A 58 -14.88 -9.48 -22.08
C LYS A 58 -15.60 -9.02 -23.36
N ALA A 59 -15.85 -7.72 -23.53
CA ALA A 59 -16.27 -7.11 -24.79
C ALA A 59 -15.15 -6.20 -25.35
N LYS A 60 -14.34 -6.78 -26.25
CA LYS A 60 -13.44 -6.14 -27.23
C LYS A 60 -12.08 -5.65 -26.71
N ASP A 61 -11.09 -6.46 -27.03
CA ASP A 61 -9.78 -6.09 -27.60
C ASP A 61 -8.99 -4.94 -26.96
N LYS A 62 -7.88 -5.35 -26.31
CA LYS A 62 -6.58 -4.66 -26.24
C LYS A 62 -6.57 -3.20 -26.72
N LYS A 63 -7.03 -2.25 -25.90
CA LYS A 63 -6.68 -0.84 -26.07
C LYS A 63 -6.89 -0.04 -24.80
N LEU A 64 -5.80 0.05 -24.02
CA LEU A 64 -5.56 0.95 -22.89
C LEU A 64 -6.58 0.86 -21.72
N ASN A 65 -6.11 1.19 -20.52
CA ASN A 65 -6.94 1.38 -19.33
C ASN A 65 -7.91 2.57 -19.54
N LYS A 66 -9.01 2.32 -20.25
CA LYS A 66 -10.00 3.27 -20.80
C LYS A 66 -10.60 4.29 -19.81
N GLY A 67 -10.35 4.14 -18.51
CA GLY A 67 -10.82 5.04 -17.46
C GLY A 67 -10.14 6.41 -17.45
N MET A 68 -8.83 6.49 -17.72
CA MET A 68 -8.06 7.73 -17.64
C MET A 68 -8.19 8.61 -18.88
N GLU A 69 -8.04 8.05 -20.10
CA GLU A 69 -8.07 8.83 -21.35
C GLU A 69 -9.39 9.57 -21.56
N LYS A 70 -10.52 8.94 -21.20
CA LYS A 70 -11.84 9.58 -21.29
C LYS A 70 -12.03 10.73 -20.29
N ARG A 71 -11.45 10.64 -19.10
CA ARG A 71 -11.56 11.69 -18.06
C ARG A 71 -10.60 12.84 -18.32
N LEU A 72 -9.39 12.55 -18.82
CA LEU A 72 -8.39 13.55 -19.21
C LEU A 72 -8.86 14.38 -20.41
N ALA A 73 -9.52 13.76 -21.39
CA ALA A 73 -10.12 14.46 -22.54
C ALA A 73 -11.28 15.41 -22.18
N SER A 74 -11.88 15.26 -20.99
CA SER A 74 -13.05 16.05 -20.56
C SER A 74 -12.70 17.29 -19.71
N GLY A 75 -11.40 17.58 -19.49
CA GLY A 75 -10.96 18.77 -18.75
C GLY A 75 -11.30 18.81 -17.25
N LYS A 76 -11.88 17.73 -16.71
CA LYS A 76 -12.26 17.56 -15.29
C LYS A 76 -11.59 16.32 -14.67
N GLY A 77 -10.42 15.95 -15.18
CA GLY A 77 -9.66 14.78 -14.72
C GLY A 77 -8.70 15.10 -13.58
N LEU A 78 -8.12 14.05 -12.99
CA LEU A 78 -6.94 14.19 -12.14
C LEU A 78 -5.81 14.91 -12.93
N PRO A 79 -5.05 15.82 -12.29
CA PRO A 79 -3.91 16.48 -12.91
C PRO A 79 -2.91 15.45 -13.47
N PRO A 80 -2.38 15.61 -14.69
CA PRO A 80 -1.42 14.66 -15.23
C PRO A 80 -0.19 14.56 -14.33
N GLY A 81 0.25 13.33 -14.06
CA GLY A 81 1.45 13.06 -13.25
C GLY A 81 1.31 13.35 -11.76
N TRP A 82 0.10 13.57 -11.23
CA TRP A 82 -0.13 13.82 -9.81
C TRP A 82 0.52 12.74 -8.90
N GLN A 83 0.49 11.48 -9.34
CA GLN A 83 1.10 10.33 -8.65
C GLN A 83 2.58 10.54 -8.36
N LYS A 84 3.32 11.15 -9.31
CA LYS A 84 4.76 11.42 -9.20
C LYS A 84 5.08 12.61 -8.29
N LYS A 85 4.09 13.46 -8.02
CA LYS A 85 4.23 14.66 -7.20
C LYS A 85 3.97 14.38 -5.72
N MET A 86 3.61 13.16 -5.36
CA MET A 86 3.28 12.78 -3.99
C MET A 86 4.36 11.89 -3.40
N SER A 87 4.83 12.27 -2.22
CA SER A 87 5.73 11.50 -1.39
C SER A 87 5.04 11.14 -0.07
N ARG A 88 5.49 10.07 0.59
CA ARG A 88 5.03 9.79 1.96
C ARG A 88 5.29 11.01 2.85
N GLY A 89 4.31 11.36 3.68
CA GLY A 89 4.32 12.56 4.52
C GLY A 89 3.66 13.78 3.87
N ASP A 90 3.45 13.78 2.56
CA ASP A 90 2.76 14.87 1.88
C ASP A 90 1.25 14.82 2.14
N VAL A 91 0.61 15.99 2.21
CA VAL A 91 -0.85 16.11 2.26
C VAL A 91 -1.42 15.88 0.87
N VAL A 92 -2.40 14.99 0.73
CA VAL A 92 -3.13 14.79 -0.53
C VAL A 92 -3.89 16.07 -0.86
N PRO A 93 -3.59 16.76 -1.98
CA PRO A 93 -4.27 17.99 -2.33
C PRO A 93 -5.76 17.75 -2.52
N SER A 94 -6.60 18.71 -2.14
CA SER A 94 -8.07 18.58 -2.26
C SER A 94 -8.53 18.30 -3.68
N ASP A 95 -7.83 18.84 -4.67
CA ASP A 95 -8.09 18.59 -6.09
C ASP A 95 -7.86 17.14 -6.52
N ILE A 96 -7.01 16.41 -5.81
CA ILE A 96 -6.78 14.96 -5.98
C ILE A 96 -7.78 14.18 -5.12
N TRP A 97 -7.90 14.57 -3.85
CA TRP A 97 -8.71 13.88 -2.86
C TRP A 97 -10.18 13.76 -3.26
N ARG A 98 -10.75 14.75 -3.94
CA ARG A 98 -12.14 14.69 -4.45
C ARG A 98 -12.43 13.53 -5.41
N TYR A 99 -11.40 12.87 -5.93
CA TYR A 99 -11.53 11.72 -6.83
C TYR A 99 -11.30 10.38 -6.13
N HIS A 100 -11.21 10.37 -4.79
CA HIS A 100 -11.07 9.12 -4.06
C HIS A 100 -12.37 8.30 -4.11
N GLU A 101 -12.19 6.99 -4.13
CA GLU A 101 -13.25 6.00 -4.03
C GLU A 101 -12.97 5.11 -2.82
N PRO A 102 -13.96 4.87 -1.95
CA PRO A 102 -13.79 3.95 -0.84
C PRO A 102 -13.53 2.53 -1.36
N LEU A 103 -12.78 1.75 -0.60
CA LEU A 103 -12.60 0.34 -0.94
C LEU A 103 -13.95 -0.41 -0.87
N PRO A 104 -14.23 -1.34 -1.81
CA PRO A 104 -15.44 -2.15 -1.75
C PRO A 104 -15.58 -2.93 -0.45
N SER A 105 -16.81 -3.03 0.09
CA SER A 105 -17.06 -3.77 1.33
C SER A 105 -16.64 -5.25 1.26
N SER A 106 -16.67 -5.84 0.06
CA SER A 106 -16.21 -7.20 -0.22
C SER A 106 -14.71 -7.39 0.00
N ILE A 107 -13.90 -6.35 -0.29
CA ILE A 107 -12.44 -6.39 -0.11
C ILE A 107 -12.04 -5.97 1.30
N ILE A 108 -12.73 -5.01 1.90
CA ILE A 108 -12.45 -4.55 3.28
C ILE A 108 -12.45 -5.73 4.26
N ARG A 109 -13.39 -6.68 4.13
CA ARG A 109 -13.46 -7.89 4.98
C ARG A 109 -12.28 -8.87 4.80
N ARG A 110 -11.48 -8.71 3.75
CA ARG A 110 -10.31 -9.53 3.43
C ARG A 110 -8.99 -8.85 3.80
N LEU A 111 -9.05 -7.59 4.21
CA LEU A 111 -7.90 -6.81 4.63
C LEU A 111 -7.78 -6.87 6.17
N PRO A 112 -6.55 -6.71 6.71
CA PRO A 112 -6.38 -6.47 8.14
C PRO A 112 -7.15 -5.21 8.57
N PRO A 113 -7.57 -5.13 9.83
CA PRO A 113 -8.20 -3.93 10.35
C PRO A 113 -7.24 -2.74 10.22
N GLN A 114 -7.79 -1.59 9.84
CA GLN A 114 -7.02 -0.35 9.74
C GLN A 114 -6.89 0.28 11.13
N PRO A 115 -5.74 0.92 11.43
CA PRO A 115 -5.61 1.72 12.64
C PRO A 115 -6.65 2.84 12.70
N GLU A 116 -7.00 3.26 13.91
CA GLU A 116 -7.91 4.38 14.12
C GLU A 116 -7.38 5.66 13.44
N GLY A 117 -8.28 6.39 12.77
CA GLY A 117 -7.93 7.62 12.04
C GLY A 117 -7.10 7.40 10.77
N VAL A 118 -6.94 6.16 10.31
CA VAL A 118 -6.27 5.82 9.05
C VAL A 118 -7.27 5.20 8.08
N VAL A 119 -7.28 5.70 6.85
CA VAL A 119 -8.14 5.21 5.78
C VAL A 119 -7.34 4.84 4.55
N THR A 120 -7.73 3.76 3.91
CA THR A 120 -7.20 3.27 2.63
C THR A 120 -8.27 3.48 1.59
N VAL A 121 -7.93 4.22 0.54
CA VAL A 121 -8.85 4.58 -0.55
C VAL A 121 -8.18 4.33 -1.89
N ARG A 122 -8.98 4.16 -2.93
CA ARG A 122 -8.51 4.13 -4.31
C ARG A 122 -8.58 5.53 -4.89
N ILE A 123 -7.53 5.96 -5.57
CA ILE A 123 -7.56 7.15 -6.42
C ILE A 123 -7.06 6.69 -7.79
N ASP A 124 -8.00 6.49 -8.71
CA ASP A 124 -7.73 6.10 -10.09
C ASP A 124 -6.97 4.76 -10.20
N ASN A 125 -5.69 4.74 -10.60
CA ASN A 125 -4.89 3.51 -10.69
C ASN A 125 -4.01 3.25 -9.45
N GLN A 126 -4.12 4.08 -8.41
CA GLN A 126 -3.39 3.89 -7.17
C GLN A 126 -4.32 3.60 -6.01
N VAL A 127 -3.80 2.84 -5.06
CA VAL A 127 -4.37 2.75 -3.72
C VAL A 127 -3.47 3.52 -2.78
N VAL A 128 -4.07 4.40 -2.00
CA VAL A 128 -3.39 5.27 -1.05
C VAL A 128 -3.91 5.01 0.36
N ARG A 129 -3.00 5.01 1.33
CA ARG A 129 -3.30 4.96 2.76
C ARG A 129 -2.94 6.31 3.36
N VAL A 130 -3.88 6.94 4.06
CA VAL A 130 -3.74 8.30 4.57
C VAL A 130 -4.23 8.43 6.01
N ILE A 131 -3.78 9.47 6.70
CA ILE A 131 -4.45 9.94 7.93
C ILE A 131 -5.75 10.62 7.51
N GLU A 132 -6.89 10.18 8.05
CA GLU A 132 -8.23 10.64 7.64
C GLU A 132 -8.41 12.15 7.89
N ALA A 133 -8.00 12.64 9.07
CA ALA A 133 -8.21 14.03 9.46
C ALA A 133 -7.38 15.04 8.65
N THR A 134 -6.22 14.64 8.13
CA THR A 134 -5.24 15.54 7.51
C THR A 134 -4.95 15.21 6.05
N HIS A 135 -5.43 14.07 5.55
CA HIS A 135 -5.06 13.46 4.28
C HIS A 135 -3.54 13.32 4.06
N VAL A 136 -2.76 13.19 5.14
CA VAL A 136 -1.31 12.92 5.03
C VAL A 136 -1.10 11.52 4.49
N LEU A 137 -0.32 11.40 3.41
CA LEU A 137 -0.01 10.15 2.75
C LEU A 137 0.93 9.30 3.60
N LEU A 138 0.47 8.13 4.02
CA LEU A 138 1.26 7.16 4.76
C LEU A 138 1.94 6.15 3.82
N ASP A 139 1.20 5.65 2.83
CA ASP A 139 1.73 4.74 1.82
C ASP A 139 0.88 4.78 0.54
N ALA A 140 1.47 4.39 -0.59
CA ALA A 140 0.78 4.28 -1.87
C ALA A 140 1.40 3.18 -2.73
N PHE A 141 0.59 2.58 -3.60
CA PHE A 141 1.09 1.69 -4.64
C PHE A 141 0.19 1.68 -5.87
N ASP A 142 0.78 1.35 -7.02
CA ASP A 142 0.09 1.20 -8.30
C ASP A 142 -0.56 -0.20 -8.44
N LEU A 143 -1.78 -0.19 -8.97
CA LEU A 143 -2.56 -1.39 -9.26
C LEU A 143 -2.10 -2.12 -10.54
N TYR A 144 -1.39 -1.44 -11.44
CA TYR A 144 -1.00 -1.92 -12.78
C TYR A 144 0.48 -1.69 -13.07
#